data_AF-A0A517XW69-F1
#
_entry.id   AF-A0A517XW69-F1
#
_cell.length_a   1.000
_cell.length_b   1.000
_cell.length_c   1.000
_cell.angle_alpha   90.00
_cell.angle_beta   90.00
_cell.angle_gamma   90.00
#
_symmetry.space_group_name_H-M   'P 1'
#
loop_
_entity.id
_entity.type
_entity.pdbx_description
1 polymer ?
#
loop_
_entity_poly.entity_id
_entity_poly.type
_entity_poly.pdbx_seq_one_letter_code
_entity_poly.pdbx_strand_id
1 'polypeptide(L)'
;MAVPQKMLAEFAHVTDPARDPPSLVGLDQVDWAAVDHAHGPATDFPVLLRALVSDDPDARGFALQLLYETVWHQGTVWEATAHTVPFLYRVLAADGTPDKQSVVHLLSTIADCQTGASGHMDASRRAVGERLDLLYPYLRDPNPEIRQAVAWAVGHYPEVVARRLPDLEAALRDEPDEYTRGALREAIACCTSAAPDRGLNVE
;
A
#
# COMPACT_ATOMS: atom_id res chain seq x y z
N MET A 1 19.68 -1.34 -3.82
CA MET A 1 20.69 -0.69 -4.67
C MET A 1 19.96 0.40 -5.45
N ALA A 2 20.51 1.61 -5.64
CA ALA A 2 19.86 2.57 -6.55
C ALA A 2 19.66 1.90 -7.91
N VAL A 3 18.47 2.04 -8.51
CA VAL A 3 18.15 1.38 -9.79
C VAL A 3 19.21 1.77 -10.80
N PRO A 4 19.96 0.81 -11.40
CA PRO A 4 21.01 1.16 -12.33
C PRO A 4 20.44 2.02 -13.46
N GLN A 5 21.07 3.15 -13.77
CA GLN A 5 20.58 4.09 -14.78
C GLN A 5 20.36 3.44 -16.16
N LYS A 6 21.14 2.39 -16.47
CA LYS A 6 20.96 1.54 -17.65
C LYS A 6 19.61 0.81 -17.70
N MET A 7 19.09 0.46 -16.54
CA MET A 7 17.82 -0.23 -16.34
C MET A 7 16.64 0.74 -16.43
N LEU A 8 16.77 1.95 -15.88
CA LEU A 8 15.81 3.04 -16.14
C LEU A 8 15.74 3.40 -17.63
N ALA A 9 16.87 3.33 -18.35
CA ALA A 9 16.92 3.57 -19.78
C ALA A 9 16.20 2.49 -20.62
N GLU A 10 16.12 1.25 -20.13
CA GLU A 10 15.39 0.15 -20.78
C GLU A 10 13.89 0.44 -20.87
N PHE A 11 13.37 1.13 -19.85
CA PHE A 11 11.97 1.54 -19.76
C PHE A 11 11.72 2.99 -20.22
N ALA A 12 12.70 3.68 -20.80
CA ALA A 12 12.52 5.06 -21.28
C ALA A 12 11.41 5.21 -22.35
N HIS A 13 11.01 4.10 -22.99
CA HIS A 13 9.90 4.08 -23.94
C HIS A 13 8.51 4.16 -23.28
N VAL A 14 8.40 3.83 -21.98
CA VAL A 14 7.17 3.97 -21.18
C VAL A 14 7.12 5.26 -20.36
N THR A 15 8.13 6.15 -20.47
CA THR A 15 8.26 7.34 -19.62
C THR A 15 7.74 8.63 -20.22
N ASP A 16 6.99 8.58 -21.33
CA ASP A 16 6.46 9.79 -21.99
C ASP A 16 5.34 10.43 -21.14
N PRO A 17 5.57 11.58 -20.48
CA PRO A 17 4.57 12.22 -19.63
C PRO A 17 3.31 12.62 -20.41
N ALA A 18 3.41 12.82 -21.73
CA ALA A 18 2.27 13.15 -22.57
C ALA A 18 1.29 11.98 -22.73
N ARG A 19 1.67 10.76 -22.31
CA ARG A 19 0.85 9.55 -22.36
C ARG A 19 0.36 9.12 -20.98
N ASP A 20 0.61 9.91 -19.94
CA ASP A 20 0.21 9.56 -18.59
C ASP A 20 -1.31 9.35 -18.50
N PRO A 21 -1.78 8.19 -18.04
CA PRO A 21 -3.20 7.98 -17.80
C PRO A 21 -3.70 8.86 -16.65
N PRO A 22 -5.03 9.03 -16.49
CA PRO A 22 -5.60 9.80 -15.38
C PRO A 22 -5.11 9.35 -13.98
N SER A 23 -4.71 8.09 -13.83
CA SER A 23 -4.14 7.55 -12.59
C SER A 23 -2.80 8.17 -12.21
N LEU A 24 -2.09 8.82 -13.13
CA LEU A 24 -0.79 9.46 -12.90
C LEU A 24 -0.81 11.00 -12.93
N VAL A 25 -1.99 11.63 -13.02
CA VAL A 25 -2.10 13.10 -12.94
C VAL A 25 -1.33 13.65 -11.73
N GLY A 26 -0.48 14.66 -11.95
CA GLY A 26 0.32 15.28 -10.91
C GLY A 26 1.63 14.54 -10.54
N LEU A 27 1.98 13.47 -11.25
CA LEU A 27 3.21 12.70 -11.00
C LEU A 27 4.47 13.58 -11.03
N ASP A 28 4.62 14.41 -12.06
CA ASP A 28 5.77 15.31 -12.19
C ASP A 28 5.67 16.60 -11.35
N GLN A 29 4.58 16.77 -10.57
CA GLN A 29 4.44 17.91 -9.64
C GLN A 29 5.08 17.62 -8.28
N VAL A 30 5.35 16.35 -7.97
CA VAL A 30 6.08 15.96 -6.76
C VAL A 30 7.57 16.20 -7.01
N ASP A 31 8.24 16.88 -6.08
CA ASP A 31 9.69 17.08 -6.15
C ASP A 31 10.43 15.81 -5.69
N TRP A 32 10.47 14.80 -6.58
CA TRP A 32 11.08 13.50 -6.33
C TRP A 32 12.58 13.57 -6.04
N ALA A 33 13.25 14.67 -6.40
CA ALA A 33 14.65 14.89 -6.06
C ALA A 33 14.85 15.37 -4.61
N ALA A 34 13.80 15.89 -3.97
CA ALA A 34 13.82 16.38 -2.59
C ALA A 34 13.38 15.34 -1.55
N VAL A 35 12.80 14.21 -1.98
CA VAL A 35 12.35 13.14 -1.08
C VAL A 35 13.20 11.89 -1.30
N ASP A 36 13.58 11.24 -0.20
CA ASP A 36 14.43 10.05 -0.23
C ASP A 36 13.62 8.75 -0.18
N HIS A 37 14.19 7.72 -0.79
CA HIS A 37 13.89 6.31 -0.60
C HIS A 37 15.13 5.58 -0.02
N ALA A 38 15.10 4.24 0.11
CA ALA A 38 16.18 3.44 0.70
C ALA A 38 17.59 3.59 0.10
N HIS A 39 17.71 4.18 -1.09
CA HIS A 39 18.97 4.31 -1.83
C HIS A 39 19.30 5.75 -2.24
N GLY A 40 18.70 6.76 -1.62
CA GLY A 40 18.89 8.19 -1.93
C GLY A 40 17.64 8.84 -2.53
N PRO A 41 17.79 9.91 -3.34
CA PRO A 41 16.66 10.65 -3.91
C PRO A 41 15.78 9.79 -4.82
N ALA A 42 14.47 9.89 -4.67
CA ALA A 42 13.46 9.07 -5.35
C ALA A 42 13.20 9.46 -6.83
N THR A 43 14.24 9.92 -7.52
CA THR A 43 14.17 10.39 -8.93
C THR A 43 13.76 9.32 -9.93
N ASP A 44 13.77 8.05 -9.52
CA ASP A 44 13.32 6.88 -10.27
C ASP A 44 11.79 6.68 -10.21
N PHE A 45 11.09 7.23 -9.21
CA PHE A 45 9.66 6.96 -8.97
C PHE A 45 8.74 7.39 -10.14
N PRO A 46 8.96 8.52 -10.84
CA PRO A 46 8.20 8.83 -12.05
C PRO A 46 8.28 7.73 -13.12
N VAL A 47 9.44 7.12 -13.30
CA VAL A 47 9.64 6.04 -14.26
C VAL A 47 8.93 4.77 -13.79
N LEU A 48 9.10 4.41 -12.51
CA LEU A 48 8.46 3.22 -11.94
C LEU A 48 6.94 3.31 -11.96
N LEU A 49 6.35 4.46 -11.61
CA LEU A 49 4.89 4.63 -11.61
C LEU A 49 4.28 4.62 -13.01
N ARG A 50 5.02 5.09 -14.03
CA ARG A 50 4.62 4.95 -15.44
C ARG A 50 4.74 3.50 -15.92
N ALA A 51 5.85 2.83 -15.59
CA ALA A 51 6.04 1.43 -15.93
C ALA A 51 4.98 0.52 -15.28
N LEU A 52 4.55 0.83 -14.05
CA LEU A 52 3.49 0.12 -13.33
C LEU A 52 2.14 0.11 -14.07
N VAL A 53 1.84 1.15 -14.86
CA VAL A 53 0.60 1.26 -15.64
C VAL A 53 0.79 0.97 -17.13
N SER A 54 1.96 0.48 -17.53
CA SER A 54 2.26 0.16 -18.92
C SER A 54 1.45 -1.05 -19.42
N ASP A 55 1.13 -1.05 -20.71
CA ASP A 55 0.60 -2.23 -21.39
C ASP A 55 1.63 -3.38 -21.45
N ASP A 56 2.92 -3.07 -21.31
CA ASP A 56 4.02 -4.04 -21.27
C ASP A 56 4.07 -4.78 -19.90
N PRO A 57 3.77 -6.10 -19.86
CA PRO A 57 3.81 -6.88 -18.63
C PRO A 57 5.22 -6.96 -18.01
N ASP A 58 6.29 -6.93 -18.80
CA ASP A 58 7.66 -6.99 -18.27
C ASP A 58 8.01 -5.69 -17.56
N ALA A 59 7.60 -4.55 -18.13
CA ALA A 59 7.72 -3.24 -17.48
C ALA A 59 6.94 -3.16 -16.16
N ARG A 60 5.71 -3.69 -16.12
CA ARG A 60 4.90 -3.72 -14.89
C ARG A 60 5.53 -4.61 -13.82
N GLY A 61 5.91 -5.83 -14.18
CA GLY A 61 6.52 -6.78 -13.24
C GLY A 61 7.80 -6.23 -12.63
N PHE A 62 8.64 -5.61 -13.46
CA PHE A 62 9.85 -4.94 -13.01
C PHE A 62 9.57 -3.75 -12.09
N ALA A 63 8.63 -2.88 -12.47
CA ALA A 63 8.24 -1.74 -11.66
C ALA A 63 7.73 -2.16 -10.28
N LEU A 64 6.89 -3.20 -10.22
CA LEU A 64 6.40 -3.77 -8.98
C LEU A 64 7.55 -4.25 -8.10
N GLN A 65 8.47 -5.06 -8.64
CA GLN A 65 9.61 -5.56 -7.86
C GLN A 65 10.41 -4.41 -7.24
N LEU A 66 10.73 -3.37 -8.02
CA LEU A 66 11.49 -2.24 -7.52
C LEU A 66 10.71 -1.37 -6.53
N LEU A 67 9.42 -1.17 -6.74
CA LEU A 67 8.59 -0.44 -5.78
C LEU A 67 8.54 -1.19 -4.45
N TYR A 68 8.46 -2.53 -4.45
CA TYR A 68 8.61 -3.30 -3.21
C TYR A 68 9.97 -3.07 -2.54
N GLU A 69 11.05 -3.07 -3.32
CA GLU A 69 12.41 -2.88 -2.78
C GLU A 69 12.69 -1.44 -2.30
N THR A 70 11.99 -0.43 -2.80
CA THR A 70 12.28 0.99 -2.54
C THR A 70 11.28 1.68 -1.62
N VAL A 71 9.99 1.33 -1.71
CA VAL A 71 8.91 1.90 -0.88
C VAL A 71 8.91 1.27 0.52
N TRP A 72 9.36 0.02 0.64
CA TRP A 72 9.48 -0.73 1.88
C TRP A 72 10.77 -1.57 1.85
N HIS A 73 11.90 -1.05 2.33
CA HIS A 73 13.13 -1.83 2.36
C HIS A 73 13.28 -2.55 3.70
N GLN A 74 12.99 -3.85 3.74
CA GLN A 74 13.10 -4.70 4.94
C GLN A 74 12.35 -4.13 6.16
N GLY A 75 11.08 -3.75 5.99
CA GLY A 75 10.29 -3.16 7.09
C GLY A 75 10.31 -1.62 7.14
N THR A 76 11.26 -0.99 6.43
CA THR A 76 11.52 0.45 6.55
C THR A 76 10.84 1.27 5.46
N VAL A 77 9.97 2.20 5.88
CA VAL A 77 9.37 3.21 4.99
C VAL A 77 10.16 4.53 4.99
N TRP A 78 10.01 5.27 3.90
CA TRP A 78 10.74 6.49 3.59
C TRP A 78 9.79 7.63 3.25
N GLU A 79 10.32 8.85 3.11
CA GLU A 79 9.48 10.00 2.77
C GLU A 79 8.76 9.80 1.43
N ALA A 80 9.47 9.26 0.42
CA ALA A 80 8.91 8.93 -0.88
C ALA A 80 7.73 7.92 -0.81
N THR A 81 7.67 7.08 0.23
CA THR A 81 6.60 6.09 0.42
C THR A 81 5.24 6.77 0.49
N ALA A 82 5.09 7.80 1.33
CA ALA A 82 3.83 8.51 1.50
C ALA A 82 3.38 9.22 0.20
N HIS A 83 4.33 9.77 -0.57
CA HIS A 83 4.04 10.41 -1.85
C HIS A 83 3.58 9.45 -2.95
N THR A 84 3.90 8.16 -2.83
CA THR A 84 3.55 7.13 -3.82
C THR A 84 2.11 6.65 -3.65
N VAL A 85 1.62 6.59 -2.41
CA VAL A 85 0.32 6.00 -2.06
C VAL A 85 -0.87 6.58 -2.87
N PRO A 86 -1.00 7.91 -3.10
CA PRO A 86 -2.09 8.45 -3.91
C PRO A 86 -2.11 7.94 -5.36
N PHE A 87 -0.94 7.64 -5.94
CA PHE A 87 -0.84 7.06 -7.27
C PHE A 87 -1.28 5.60 -7.26
N LEU A 88 -0.82 4.80 -6.30
CA LEU A 88 -1.22 3.40 -6.14
C LEU A 88 -2.73 3.24 -6.00
N TYR A 89 -3.39 4.10 -5.22
CA TYR A 89 -4.85 4.07 -5.11
C TYR A 89 -5.58 4.43 -6.40
N ARG A 90 -5.06 5.38 -7.18
CA ARG A 90 -5.66 5.71 -8.48
C ARG A 90 -5.44 4.60 -9.50
N VAL A 91 -4.29 3.94 -9.48
CA VAL A 91 -4.03 2.73 -10.28
C VAL A 91 -5.01 1.63 -9.90
N LEU A 92 -5.22 1.39 -8.60
CA LEU A 92 -6.19 0.41 -8.10
C LEU A 92 -7.64 0.75 -8.50
N ALA A 93 -8.00 2.03 -8.49
CA ALA A 93 -9.34 2.52 -8.84
C ALA A 93 -9.63 2.56 -10.35
N ALA A 94 -8.59 2.58 -11.19
CA ALA A 94 -8.76 2.61 -12.64
C ALA A 94 -9.36 1.29 -13.17
N ASP A 95 -10.22 1.40 -14.18
CA ASP A 95 -10.81 0.26 -14.86
C ASP A 95 -9.77 -0.44 -15.73
N GLY A 96 -9.84 -1.77 -15.78
CA GLY A 96 -8.95 -2.56 -16.65
C GLY A 96 -7.49 -2.63 -16.20
N THR A 97 -7.12 -2.03 -15.05
CA THR A 97 -5.75 -2.14 -14.53
C THR A 97 -5.38 -3.62 -14.33
N PRO A 98 -4.30 -4.11 -14.97
CA PRO A 98 -3.76 -5.43 -14.70
C PRO A 98 -3.14 -5.50 -13.30
N ASP A 99 -2.95 -6.70 -12.76
CA ASP A 99 -2.11 -6.94 -11.57
C ASP A 99 -2.55 -6.16 -10.30
N LYS A 100 -3.85 -5.86 -10.16
CA LYS A 100 -4.39 -5.10 -9.00
C LYS A 100 -4.03 -5.72 -7.66
N GLN A 101 -3.95 -7.05 -7.58
CA GLN A 101 -3.53 -7.77 -6.37
C GLN A 101 -2.13 -7.34 -5.92
N SER A 102 -1.20 -7.12 -6.85
CA SER A 102 0.15 -6.67 -6.52
C SER A 102 0.17 -5.25 -5.99
N VAL A 103 -0.71 -4.38 -6.48
CA VAL A 103 -0.89 -3.01 -5.94
C VAL A 103 -1.54 -3.03 -4.56
N VAL A 104 -2.54 -3.90 -4.34
CA VAL A 104 -3.17 -4.11 -3.04
C VAL A 104 -2.18 -4.61 -2.01
N HIS A 105 -1.34 -5.58 -2.39
CA HIS A 105 -0.33 -6.11 -1.50
C HIS A 105 0.69 -5.00 -1.13
N LEU A 106 1.10 -4.17 -2.09
CA LEU A 106 2.04 -3.07 -1.83
C LEU A 106 1.44 -2.03 -0.86
N LEU A 107 0.20 -1.59 -1.09
CA LEU A 107 -0.52 -0.71 -0.18
C LEU A 107 -0.66 -1.31 1.23
N SER A 108 -0.90 -2.62 1.31
CA SER A 108 -1.03 -3.34 2.58
C SER A 108 0.30 -3.42 3.33
N THR A 109 1.41 -3.67 2.63
CA THR A 109 2.76 -3.66 3.20
C THR A 109 3.17 -2.27 3.70
N ILE A 110 2.74 -1.20 3.01
CA ILE A 110 2.96 0.18 3.49
C ILE A 110 2.19 0.44 4.79
N ALA A 111 0.96 -0.07 4.91
CA ALA A 111 0.17 0.03 6.14
C ALA A 111 0.86 -0.67 7.32
N ASP A 112 1.39 -1.87 7.06
CA ASP A 112 2.10 -2.74 8.00
C ASP A 112 3.55 -2.31 8.24
N CYS A 113 3.93 -1.08 7.90
CA CYS A 113 5.30 -0.61 8.09
C CYS A 113 5.75 -0.74 9.56
N GLN A 114 6.93 -1.31 9.78
CA GLN A 114 7.43 -1.67 11.12
C GLN A 114 8.51 -0.69 11.60
N THR A 115 9.30 -0.14 10.67
CA THR A 115 10.42 0.75 10.95
C THR A 115 10.43 1.95 10.00
N GLY A 116 11.12 3.00 10.40
CA GLY A 116 11.19 4.27 9.68
C GLY A 116 11.39 5.42 10.65
N ALA A 117 11.75 6.60 10.14
CA ALA A 117 11.61 7.81 10.95
C ALA A 117 10.13 7.97 11.32
N SER A 118 9.82 8.36 12.57
CA SER A 118 8.44 8.42 13.06
C SER A 118 7.52 9.22 12.14
N GLY A 119 8.00 10.36 11.62
CA GLY A 119 7.26 11.17 10.65
C GLY A 119 6.95 10.46 9.34
N HIS A 120 7.82 9.57 8.85
CA HIS A 120 7.59 8.80 7.62
C HIS A 120 6.55 7.71 7.83
N MET A 121 6.59 7.03 8.98
CA MET A 121 5.59 6.01 9.33
C MET A 121 4.21 6.64 9.48
N ASP A 122 4.11 7.77 10.20
CA ASP A 122 2.85 8.49 10.38
C ASP A 122 2.30 9.03 9.06
N ALA A 123 3.16 9.59 8.20
CA ALA A 123 2.76 10.08 6.88
C ALA A 123 2.28 8.93 5.98
N SER A 124 2.99 7.81 5.96
CA SER A 124 2.66 6.64 5.13
C SER A 124 1.35 6.00 5.57
N ARG A 125 1.16 5.75 6.87
CA ARG A 125 -0.09 5.22 7.42
C ARG A 125 -1.26 6.18 7.20
N ARG A 126 -1.05 7.49 7.37
CA ARG A 126 -2.08 8.49 7.06
C ARG A 126 -2.50 8.42 5.60
N ALA A 127 -1.53 8.41 4.67
CA ALA A 127 -1.81 8.36 3.24
C ALA A 127 -2.57 7.07 2.85
N VAL A 128 -2.22 5.93 3.45
CA VAL A 128 -2.97 4.68 3.25
C VAL A 128 -4.37 4.76 3.85
N GLY A 129 -4.50 5.28 5.07
CA GLY A 129 -5.78 5.44 5.76
C GLY A 129 -6.83 6.27 5.01
N GLU A 130 -6.40 7.21 4.15
CA GLU A 130 -7.32 8.07 3.36
C GLU A 130 -8.25 7.30 2.43
N ARG A 131 -7.80 6.17 1.88
CA ARG A 131 -8.54 5.36 0.89
C ARG A 131 -8.53 3.87 1.20
N LEU A 132 -8.43 3.53 2.48
CA LEU A 132 -8.45 2.16 2.96
C LEU A 132 -9.71 1.39 2.53
N ASP A 133 -10.80 2.11 2.21
CA ASP A 133 -12.03 1.55 1.64
C ASP A 133 -11.82 0.75 0.35
N LEU A 134 -10.83 1.13 -0.46
CA LEU A 134 -10.49 0.43 -1.69
C LEU A 134 -9.84 -0.94 -1.45
N LEU A 135 -9.34 -1.21 -0.25
CA LEU A 135 -8.74 -2.51 0.09
C LEU A 135 -9.78 -3.53 0.57
N TYR A 136 -10.92 -3.13 1.15
CA TYR A 136 -11.89 -4.08 1.74
C TYR A 136 -12.39 -5.17 0.79
N PRO A 137 -12.68 -4.90 -0.51
CA PRO A 137 -13.13 -5.96 -1.41
C PRO A 137 -12.15 -7.14 -1.49
N TYR A 138 -10.86 -6.88 -1.24
CA TYR A 138 -9.79 -7.87 -1.29
C TYR A 138 -9.68 -8.75 -0.03
N LEU A 139 -10.49 -8.49 1.02
CA LEU A 139 -10.73 -9.47 2.09
C LEU A 139 -11.45 -10.74 1.60
N ARG A 140 -11.93 -10.74 0.36
CA ARG A 140 -12.56 -11.90 -0.31
C ARG A 140 -11.79 -12.34 -1.56
N ASP A 141 -10.56 -11.85 -1.74
CA ASP A 141 -9.72 -12.25 -2.87
C ASP A 141 -9.49 -13.77 -2.86
N PRO A 142 -9.49 -14.47 -4.01
CA PRO A 142 -9.22 -15.90 -4.05
C PRO A 142 -7.84 -16.28 -3.46
N ASN A 143 -6.85 -15.38 -3.55
CA ASN A 143 -5.53 -15.59 -2.98
C ASN A 143 -5.52 -15.29 -1.45
N PRO A 144 -5.24 -16.28 -0.58
CA PRO A 144 -5.16 -16.05 0.86
C PRO A 144 -4.10 -15.03 1.27
N GLU A 145 -2.98 -14.93 0.55
CA GLU A 145 -1.92 -13.96 0.87
C GLU A 145 -2.43 -12.52 0.73
N ILE A 146 -3.29 -12.26 -0.25
CA ILE A 146 -3.92 -10.94 -0.44
C ILE A 146 -4.92 -10.66 0.68
N ARG A 147 -5.77 -11.64 1.03
CA ARG A 147 -6.72 -11.50 2.14
C ARG A 147 -5.98 -11.21 3.46
N GLN A 148 -4.90 -11.95 3.72
CA GLN A 148 -4.07 -11.79 4.90
C GLN A 148 -3.42 -10.40 4.95
N ALA A 149 -2.80 -9.94 3.85
CA ALA A 149 -2.18 -8.63 3.78
C ALA A 149 -3.19 -7.52 4.09
N VAL A 150 -4.39 -7.60 3.51
CA VAL A 150 -5.46 -6.62 3.76
C VAL A 150 -5.94 -6.68 5.21
N ALA A 151 -6.06 -7.87 5.81
CA ALA A 151 -6.44 -8.02 7.21
C ALA A 151 -5.43 -7.35 8.15
N TRP A 152 -4.12 -7.57 7.93
CA TRP A 152 -3.06 -6.89 8.68
C TRP A 152 -3.11 -5.37 8.48
N ALA A 153 -3.24 -4.92 7.24
CA ALA A 153 -3.35 -3.50 6.94
C ALA A 153 -4.52 -2.85 7.69
N VAL A 154 -5.71 -3.45 7.65
CA VAL A 154 -6.89 -2.95 8.35
C VAL A 154 -6.69 -2.92 9.87
N GLY A 155 -5.98 -3.90 10.45
CA GLY A 155 -5.67 -3.95 11.88
C GLY A 155 -4.89 -2.75 12.41
N HIS A 156 -4.18 -2.02 11.55
CA HIS A 156 -3.45 -0.79 11.92
C HIS A 156 -4.36 0.44 12.11
N TYR A 157 -5.65 0.33 11.77
CA TYR A 157 -6.62 1.43 11.80
C TYR A 157 -7.76 1.09 12.77
N PRO A 158 -7.59 1.29 14.09
CA PRO A 158 -8.57 0.86 15.09
C PRO A 158 -9.95 1.50 14.91
N GLU A 159 -10.01 2.76 14.45
CA GLU A 159 -11.27 3.45 14.12
C GLU A 159 -12.01 2.81 12.95
N VAL A 160 -11.26 2.25 11.99
CA VAL A 160 -11.80 1.48 10.89
C VAL A 160 -12.31 0.14 11.39
N VAL A 161 -11.50 -0.58 12.17
CA VAL A 161 -11.87 -1.88 12.73
C VAL A 161 -13.15 -1.76 13.54
N ALA A 162 -13.25 -0.75 14.41
CA ALA A 162 -14.46 -0.48 15.19
C ALA A 162 -15.71 -0.29 14.32
N ARG A 163 -15.58 0.46 13.21
CA ARG A 163 -16.69 0.74 12.28
C ARG A 163 -17.05 -0.46 11.41
N ARG A 164 -16.10 -1.35 11.13
CA ARG A 164 -16.22 -2.50 10.22
C ARG A 164 -16.23 -3.84 10.95
N LEU A 165 -16.35 -3.84 12.28
CA LEU A 165 -16.27 -5.05 13.09
C LEU A 165 -17.20 -6.17 12.59
N PRO A 166 -18.48 -5.93 12.25
CA PRO A 166 -19.35 -6.99 11.72
C PRO A 166 -18.85 -7.59 10.39
N ASP A 167 -18.25 -6.76 9.52
CA ASP A 167 -17.71 -7.20 8.24
C ASP A 167 -16.45 -8.07 8.46
N LEU A 168 -15.59 -7.68 9.40
CA LEU A 168 -14.38 -8.41 9.77
C LEU A 168 -14.69 -9.73 10.51
N GLU A 169 -15.70 -9.73 11.39
CA GLU A 169 -16.18 -10.95 12.05
C GLU A 169 -16.81 -11.94 11.06
N ALA A 170 -17.52 -11.45 10.06
CA ALA A 170 -18.05 -12.27 8.97
C ALA A 170 -16.89 -12.87 8.14
N ALA A 171 -15.92 -12.03 7.73
CA ALA A 171 -14.72 -12.51 7.04
C ALA A 171 -13.99 -13.58 7.87
N LEU A 172 -13.82 -13.36 9.17
CA LEU A 172 -13.17 -14.31 10.08
C LEU A 172 -13.89 -15.66 10.16
N ARG A 173 -15.23 -15.65 10.17
CA ARG A 173 -16.06 -16.86 10.24
C ARG A 173 -15.94 -17.70 8.98
N ASP A 174 -15.88 -17.04 7.83
CA ASP A 174 -15.91 -17.68 6.52
C ASP A 174 -14.49 -18.02 6.00
N GLU A 175 -13.44 -17.50 6.65
CA GLU A 175 -12.05 -17.65 6.21
C GLU A 175 -11.52 -19.09 6.35
N PRO A 176 -11.20 -19.79 5.25
CA PRO A 176 -10.67 -21.15 5.30
C PRO A 176 -9.18 -21.23 5.67
N ASP A 177 -8.37 -20.21 5.35
CA ASP A 177 -6.93 -20.21 5.56
C ASP A 177 -6.57 -19.83 7.01
N GLU A 178 -5.77 -20.65 7.69
CA GLU A 178 -5.44 -20.45 9.11
C GLU A 178 -4.61 -19.18 9.36
N TYR A 179 -3.70 -18.84 8.45
CA TYR A 179 -2.84 -17.66 8.59
C TYR A 179 -3.63 -16.37 8.44
N THR A 180 -4.54 -16.33 7.46
CA THR A 180 -5.48 -15.24 7.23
C THR A 180 -6.46 -15.12 8.40
N ARG A 181 -6.95 -16.25 8.92
CA ARG A 181 -7.81 -16.28 10.11
C ARG A 181 -7.10 -15.72 11.34
N GLY A 182 -5.81 -15.99 11.49
CA GLY A 182 -4.94 -15.40 12.51
C GLY A 182 -4.88 -13.88 12.39
N ALA A 183 -4.57 -13.37 11.20
CA ALA A 183 -4.49 -11.93 10.93
C ALA A 183 -5.82 -11.20 11.24
N LEU A 184 -6.96 -11.78 10.84
CA LEU A 184 -8.29 -11.24 11.13
C LEU A 184 -8.59 -11.19 12.64
N ARG A 185 -8.24 -12.24 13.39
CA ARG A 185 -8.41 -12.25 14.86
C ARG A 185 -7.59 -11.16 15.51
N GLU A 186 -6.34 -11.00 15.08
CA GLU A 186 -5.44 -10.01 15.67
C GLU A 186 -5.90 -8.59 15.35
N ALA A 187 -6.27 -8.31 14.10
CA ALA A 187 -6.85 -7.03 13.70
C ALA A 187 -8.08 -6.67 14.56
N ILE A 188 -8.99 -7.62 14.79
CA ILE A 188 -10.16 -7.43 15.65
C ILE A 188 -9.76 -7.20 17.13
N ALA A 189 -8.80 -7.99 17.65
CA ALA A 189 -8.38 -7.91 19.04
C ALA A 189 -7.73 -6.55 19.39
N CYS A 190 -6.88 -6.01 18.50
CA CYS A 190 -6.23 -4.71 18.69
C CYS A 190 -7.22 -3.55 18.87
N CYS A 191 -8.41 -3.61 18.26
CA CYS A 191 -9.47 -2.62 18.48
C CYS A 191 -10.11 -2.74 19.88
N THR A 192 -10.22 -3.95 20.43
CA THR A 192 -10.86 -4.19 21.73
C THR A 192 -9.96 -3.83 22.91
N SER A 193 -8.63 -3.92 22.76
CA SER A 193 -7.66 -3.52 23.78
C SER A 193 -7.39 -2.00 23.80
N ALA A 194 -7.66 -1.30 22.69
CA ALA A 194 -7.47 0.15 22.56
C ALA A 194 -8.69 0.98 23.01
N ALA A 195 -9.81 0.36 23.41
CA ALA A 195 -10.94 1.10 23.97
C ALA A 195 -10.58 1.62 25.39
N PRO A 196 -10.62 2.93 25.66
CA PRO A 196 -10.46 3.42 27.02
C PRO A 196 -11.62 2.90 27.87
N ASP A 197 -11.27 2.48 29.09
CA ASP A 197 -12.18 2.05 30.15
C ASP A 197 -13.42 2.98 30.16
N ARG A 198 -14.56 2.46 29.69
CA ARG A 198 -15.82 3.18 29.79
C ARG A 198 -16.17 3.19 31.27
N GLY A 199 -15.75 4.27 31.92
CA GLY A 199 -15.88 4.50 33.35
C GLY A 199 -17.16 3.91 33.90
N LEU A 200 -17.00 2.94 34.79
CA LEU A 200 -18.03 2.54 35.72
C LEU A 200 -18.33 3.76 36.59
N ASN A 201 -19.34 4.53 36.18
CA ASN A 201 -20.13 5.30 37.13
C ASN A 201 -20.69 4.31 38.14
N VAL A 202 -20.20 4.39 39.36
CA VAL A 202 -20.90 3.88 40.53
C VAL A 202 -21.29 5.11 41.33
N GLU A 203 -22.61 5.31 41.43
CA GLU A 203 -23.24 6.30 42.31
C GLU A 203 -22.80 6.14 43.77
#